data_AF-A0A1Q4W7H1-F1
#
_entry.id   AF-A0A1Q4W7H1-F1
#
_cell.length_a   1.000
_cell.length_b   1.000
_cell.length_c   1.000
_cell.angle_alpha   90.00
_cell.angle_beta   90.00
_cell.angle_gamma   90.00
#
_symmetry.space_group_name_H-M   'P 1'
#
loop_
_entity.id
_entity.type
_entity.pdbx_description
1 polymer ?
#
loop_
_entity_poly.entity_id
_entity_poly.type
_entity_poly.pdbx_seq_one_letter_code
_entity_poly.pdbx_strand_id
1 'polypeptide(L)'
;MWGRQREGFEHEAEVVDGSRFAVNLRRCLGCSQRFVWIFTEVVDWMGGDDAQYVTIMPVTAEEATGLRSGTLRPHALGALGRDRRHLNHDWPTGGPARLHWRSGRFLVAGAR
;
A
#
# COMPACT_ATOMS: atom_id res chain seq x y z
N MET A 1 -4.94 -12.11 -12.23
CA MET A 1 -5.73 -10.86 -12.28
C MET A 1 -5.99 -10.40 -10.85
N TRP A 2 -5.16 -9.48 -10.34
CA TRP A 2 -5.34 -8.79 -9.06
C TRP A 2 -6.43 -7.71 -9.21
N GLY A 3 -7.65 -8.15 -9.55
CA GLY A 3 -8.79 -7.27 -9.86
C GLY A 3 -9.81 -7.14 -8.74
N ARG A 4 -9.77 -8.04 -7.74
CA ARG A 4 -10.83 -8.19 -6.72
C ARG A 4 -10.38 -7.97 -5.29
N GLN A 5 -9.10 -7.69 -5.02
CA GLN A 5 -8.58 -7.46 -3.67
C GLN A 5 -9.20 -6.27 -2.93
N ARG A 6 -9.93 -5.41 -3.64
CA ARG A 6 -10.65 -4.27 -3.08
C ARG A 6 -12.13 -4.58 -2.81
N GLU A 7 -12.63 -5.73 -3.25
CA GLU A 7 -13.99 -6.17 -2.94
C GLU A 7 -14.15 -6.33 -1.43
N GLY A 8 -15.27 -5.86 -0.88
CA GLY A 8 -15.48 -5.84 0.58
C GLY A 8 -14.77 -4.70 1.32
N PHE A 9 -14.16 -3.75 0.61
CA PHE A 9 -13.57 -2.55 1.20
C PHE A 9 -14.15 -1.27 0.62
N GLU A 10 -14.60 -0.37 1.48
CA GLU A 10 -14.93 1.01 1.13
C GLU A 10 -13.65 1.82 0.93
N HIS A 11 -13.60 2.64 -0.12
CA HIS A 11 -12.52 3.61 -0.33
C HIS A 11 -12.86 4.88 0.44
N GLU A 12 -12.07 5.20 1.48
CA GLU A 12 -12.33 6.38 2.33
C GLU A 12 -11.58 7.62 1.86
N ALA A 13 -10.34 7.47 1.38
CA ALA A 13 -9.53 8.58 0.89
C ALA A 13 -8.40 8.13 -0.03
N GLU A 14 -8.01 9.02 -0.92
CA GLU A 14 -6.78 8.93 -1.70
C GLU A 14 -5.78 9.95 -1.13
N VAL A 15 -4.77 9.44 -0.41
CA VAL A 15 -3.77 10.26 0.29
C VAL A 15 -2.68 10.70 -0.68
N VAL A 16 -2.36 9.84 -1.64
CA VAL A 16 -1.52 10.15 -2.80
C VAL A 16 -2.16 9.51 -4.02
N ASP A 17 -2.47 10.33 -5.03
CA ASP A 17 -3.01 9.92 -6.32
C ASP A 17 -1.92 10.05 -7.39
N GLY A 18 -1.15 8.98 -7.57
CA GLY A 18 -0.07 8.93 -8.53
C GLY A 18 -0.07 7.60 -9.25
N SER A 19 0.13 7.63 -10.58
CA SER A 19 0.12 6.41 -11.40
C SER A 19 1.21 5.41 -11.02
N ARG A 20 2.33 5.89 -10.47
CA ARG A 20 3.50 5.09 -10.07
C ARG A 20 3.68 4.95 -8.56
N PHE A 21 2.98 5.78 -7.80
CA PHE A 21 3.00 5.75 -6.35
C PHE A 21 1.67 6.27 -5.85
N ALA A 22 0.88 5.38 -5.25
CA ALA A 22 -0.44 5.71 -4.74
C ALA A 22 -0.60 5.21 -3.31
N VAL A 23 -1.30 5.99 -2.49
CA VAL A 23 -1.55 5.66 -1.09
C VAL A 23 -3.02 5.88 -0.83
N ASN A 24 -3.73 4.79 -0.53
CA ASN A 24 -5.18 4.78 -0.40
C ASN A 24 -5.58 4.30 0.99
N LEU A 25 -6.54 4.98 1.61
CA LEU A 25 -7.20 4.53 2.82
C LEU A 25 -8.47 3.77 2.46
N ARG A 26 -8.60 2.58 3.05
CA ARG A 26 -9.75 1.71 2.84
C ARG A 26 -10.26 1.15 4.15
N ARG A 27 -11.58 1.01 4.26
CA ARG A 27 -12.26 0.43 5.42
C ARG A 27 -12.90 -0.90 5.03
N CYS A 28 -12.61 -1.95 5.79
CA CYS A 28 -13.25 -3.24 5.60
C CYS A 28 -14.74 -3.13 5.96
N LEU A 29 -15.61 -3.59 5.06
CA LEU A 29 -17.06 -3.58 5.28
C LEU A 29 -17.52 -4.64 6.29
N GLY A 30 -16.73 -5.70 6.50
CA GLY A 30 -17.06 -6.79 7.43
C GLY A 30 -16.69 -6.51 8.90
N CYS A 31 -15.55 -5.87 9.16
CA CYS A 31 -15.05 -5.64 10.53
C CYS A 31 -14.76 -4.16 10.85
N SER A 32 -14.99 -3.24 9.91
CA SER A 32 -14.69 -1.81 10.06
C SER A 32 -13.21 -1.43 10.30
N GLN A 33 -12.29 -2.39 10.26
CA GLN A 33 -10.85 -2.12 10.33
C GLN A 33 -10.41 -1.29 9.13
N ARG A 34 -9.58 -0.27 9.39
CA ARG A 34 -8.94 0.54 8.36
C ARG A 34 -7.59 -0.01 7.99
N PHE A 35 -7.26 0.15 6.72
CA PHE A 35 -6.01 -0.28 6.15
C PHE A 35 -5.51 0.77 5.18
N VAL A 36 -4.19 0.86 5.06
CA VAL A 36 -3.55 1.58 3.98
C VAL A 36 -3.16 0.59 2.88
N TRP A 37 -3.46 0.95 1.64
CA TRP A 37 -2.92 0.34 0.43
C TRP A 37 -1.84 1.25 -0.13
N ILE A 38 -0.60 0.78 -0.11
CA ILE A 38 0.56 1.49 -0.66
C ILE A 38 0.95 0.77 -1.93
N PHE A 39 0.81 1.45 -3.07
CA PHE A 39 1.25 0.97 -4.37
C PHE A 39 2.54 1.68 -4.78
N THR A 40 3.46 0.94 -5.38
CA THR A 40 4.71 1.47 -5.94
C THR A 40 5.05 0.72 -7.21
N GLU A 41 5.28 1.46 -8.28
CA GLU A 41 5.81 0.98 -9.55
C GLU A 41 7.25 1.48 -9.71
N VAL A 42 8.16 0.56 -10.05
CA VAL A 42 9.55 0.88 -10.38
C VAL A 42 9.67 0.78 -11.90
N VAL A 43 9.75 1.95 -12.53
CA VAL A 43 9.80 2.05 -14.00
C VAL A 43 11.16 1.61 -14.51
N ASP A 44 11.15 0.62 -15.40
CA ASP A 44 12.28 0.24 -16.25
C ASP A 44 12.04 0.73 -17.68
N TRP A 45 12.70 1.83 -18.04
CA TRP A 45 12.62 2.41 -19.38
C TRP A 45 13.20 1.52 -20.49
N MET A 46 13.84 0.40 -20.15
CA MET A 46 14.41 -0.54 -21.12
C MET A 46 13.42 -1.62 -21.55
N GLY A 47 12.74 -2.26 -20.60
CA GLY A 47 11.96 -3.48 -20.85
C GLY A 47 10.44 -3.32 -20.87
N GLY A 48 9.90 -2.25 -20.28
CA GLY A 48 8.45 -1.99 -20.19
C GLY A 48 7.66 -2.95 -19.28
N ASP A 49 8.31 -3.95 -18.68
CA ASP A 49 7.76 -4.85 -17.66
C ASP A 49 8.10 -4.30 -16.27
N ASP A 50 7.46 -3.19 -15.91
CA ASP A 50 7.76 -2.45 -14.69
C ASP A 50 7.39 -3.25 -13.44
N ALA A 51 8.30 -3.29 -12.47
CA ALA A 51 8.06 -3.99 -11.22
C ALA A 51 7.01 -3.25 -10.40
N GLN A 52 5.99 -3.95 -9.91
CA GLN A 52 4.88 -3.39 -9.14
C GLN A 52 4.76 -4.05 -7.77
N TYR A 53 4.63 -3.24 -6.75
CA TYR A 53 4.57 -3.67 -5.36
C TYR A 53 3.35 -3.07 -4.67
N VAL A 54 2.64 -3.88 -3.89
CA VAL A 54 1.56 -3.41 -3.02
C VAL A 54 1.81 -3.90 -1.61
N THR A 55 1.81 -2.98 -0.65
CA THR A 55 1.77 -3.29 0.78
C THR A 55 0.42 -2.89 1.37
N ILE A 56 -0.22 -3.81 2.08
CA ILE A 56 -1.49 -3.62 2.77
C ILE A 56 -1.25 -3.77 4.27
N MET A 57 -1.48 -2.70 5.03
CA MET A 57 -1.18 -2.68 6.46
C MET A 57 -2.35 -2.10 7.25
N PRO A 58 -2.75 -2.70 8.39
CA PRO A 58 -3.75 -2.12 9.26
C PRO A 58 -3.25 -0.80 9.85
N VAL A 59 -4.16 0.17 9.95
CA VAL A 59 -3.91 1.47 10.58
C VAL A 59 -4.97 1.76 11.65
N THR A 60 -4.59 2.51 12.67
CA THR A 60 -5.53 2.95 13.70
C THR A 60 -6.44 4.06 13.16
N ALA A 61 -7.51 4.38 13.89
CA ALA A 61 -8.38 5.51 13.54
C ALA A 61 -7.62 6.85 13.58
N GLU A 62 -6.70 7.00 14.52
CA GLU A 62 -5.85 8.20 14.65
C GLU A 62 -4.89 8.34 13.46
N GLU A 63 -4.24 7.25 13.05
CA GLU A 63 -3.34 7.25 11.89
C GLU A 63 -4.08 7.51 10.59
N ALA A 64 -5.28 6.93 10.42
CA ALA A 64 -6.12 7.22 9.26
C ALA A 64 -6.53 8.70 9.22
N THR A 65 -6.88 9.29 10.36
CA THR A 65 -7.15 10.72 10.47
C THR A 65 -5.90 11.55 10.15
N GLY A 66 -4.74 11.16 10.68
CA GLY A 66 -3.48 11.86 10.42
C GLY A 66 -3.05 11.81 8.95
N LEU A 67 -3.31 10.70 8.27
CA LEU A 67 -3.09 10.59 6.82
C LEU A 67 -4.02 11.52 6.03
N ARG A 68 -5.30 11.61 6.40
CA ARG A 68 -6.27 12.51 5.74
C ARG A 68 -5.95 13.99 5.98
N SER A 69 -5.51 14.35 7.18
CA SER A 69 -5.16 15.73 7.54
C SER A 69 -3.75 16.13 7.15
N GLY A 70 -2.91 15.17 6.74
CA GLY A 70 -1.50 15.38 6.39
C GLY A 70 -0.54 15.47 7.59
N THR A 71 -1.01 15.29 8.82
CA THR A 71 -0.15 15.25 10.02
C THR A 71 0.69 13.97 10.09
N LEU A 72 0.21 12.88 9.46
CA LEU A 72 1.00 11.67 9.22
C LEU A 72 1.37 11.60 7.74
N ARG A 73 2.68 11.68 7.44
CA ARG A 73 3.18 11.64 6.07
C ARG A 73 3.21 10.18 5.55
N PRO A 74 2.88 9.93 4.26
CA PRO A 74 2.88 8.57 3.72
C PRO A 74 4.21 7.82 3.84
N HIS A 75 5.35 8.52 3.69
CA HIS A 75 6.68 7.90 3.84
C HIS A 75 6.96 7.37 5.26
N ALA A 76 6.24 7.85 6.27
CA ALA A 76 6.39 7.38 7.66
C ALA A 76 5.72 6.01 7.89
N LEU A 77 4.82 5.56 7.00
CA LEU A 77 4.06 4.32 7.16
C LEU A 77 4.97 3.08 7.24
N GLY A 78 6.11 3.10 6.55
CA GLY A 78 7.10 2.03 6.58
C GLY A 78 7.65 1.74 7.98
N ALA A 79 7.74 2.77 8.83
CA ALA A 79 8.19 2.62 10.22
C ALA A 79 7.14 1.91 11.09
N LEU A 80 5.85 2.14 10.84
CA LEU A 80 4.74 1.52 11.58
C LEU A 80 4.67 0.00 11.35
N GLY A 81 5.23 -0.50 10.25
CA GLY A 81 5.32 -1.94 9.95
C GLY A 81 6.12 -2.72 11.00
N ARG A 82 6.98 -2.07 11.80
CA ARG A 82 7.76 -2.72 12.86
C ARG A 82 6.91 -3.60 13.77
N ASP A 83 5.74 -3.10 14.15
CA ASP A 83 4.90 -3.69 15.18
C ASP A 83 3.63 -4.33 14.59
N ARG A 84 3.62 -4.58 13.26
CA ARG A 84 2.43 -5.00 12.52
C ARG A 84 2.73 -6.09 11.51
N ARG A 85 1.74 -6.96 11.34
CA ARG A 85 1.67 -7.85 10.19
C ARG A 85 1.07 -7.10 9.00
N HIS A 86 1.66 -7.25 7.84
CA HIS A 86 1.22 -6.65 6.58
C HIS A 86 1.25 -7.67 5.44
N LEU A 87 0.38 -7.47 4.45
CA LEU A 87 0.24 -8.32 3.29
C LEU A 87 0.91 -7.66 2.08
N ASN A 88 1.80 -8.39 1.44
CA ASN A 88 2.57 -7.91 0.30
C ASN A 88 2.17 -8.67 -0.97
N HIS A 89 1.90 -7.91 -2.02
CA HIS A 89 1.82 -8.41 -3.38
C HIS A 89 2.98 -7.84 -4.18
N ASP A 90 3.96 -8.69 -4.46
CA ASP A 90 5.18 -8.33 -5.18
C ASP A 90 5.10 -8.89 -6.59
N TRP A 91 5.21 -8.02 -7.58
CA TRP A 91 5.28 -8.38 -8.99
C TRP A 91 6.58 -7.83 -9.58
N PRO A 92 7.69 -8.58 -9.47
CA PRO A 92 8.98 -8.13 -9.99
C PRO A 92 9.03 -8.25 -11.51
N THR A 93 9.82 -7.39 -12.15
CA THR A 93 10.18 -7.48 -13.58
C THR A 93 10.71 -8.87 -13.91
N GLY A 94 10.19 -9.46 -15.00
CA GLY A 94 10.58 -10.77 -15.52
C GLY A 94 10.19 -11.96 -14.64
N GLY A 95 9.41 -11.73 -13.57
CA GLY A 95 9.07 -12.76 -12.58
C GLY A 95 7.58 -12.88 -12.30
N PRO A 96 7.14 -14.01 -11.71
CA PRO A 96 5.75 -14.19 -11.34
C PRO A 96 5.40 -13.34 -10.12
N ALA A 97 4.16 -12.82 -10.11
CA ALA A 97 3.61 -12.15 -8.94
C ALA A 97 3.46 -13.10 -7.74
N ARG A 98 3.68 -12.58 -6.53
CA ARG A 98 3.63 -13.35 -5.28
C ARG A 98 2.85 -12.61 -4.21
N LEU A 99 2.01 -13.34 -3.49
CA LEU A 99 1.27 -12.85 -2.33
C LEU A 99 1.80 -13.50 -1.05
N HIS A 100 2.20 -12.70 -0.06
CA HIS A 100 2.73 -13.23 1.19
C HIS A 100 2.60 -12.25 2.36
N TRP A 101 2.61 -12.79 3.57
CA TRP A 101 2.61 -12.00 4.79
C TRP A 101 4.03 -11.65 5.22
N ARG A 102 4.21 -10.44 5.75
CA ARG A 102 5.44 -10.01 6.41
C ARG A 102 5.13 -9.26 7.70
N SER A 103 6.19 -9.05 8.47
CA SER A 103 6.23 -8.17 9.64
C SER A 103 7.53 -7.38 9.60
N GLY A 104 7.60 -6.29 10.36
CA GLY A 104 8.79 -5.44 10.40
C GLY A 104 8.69 -4.23 9.47
N ARG A 105 9.69 -3.36 9.57
CA ARG A 105 9.77 -2.14 8.76
C ARG A 105 9.85 -2.48 7.27
N PHE A 106 9.25 -1.63 6.45
CA PHE A 106 9.34 -1.71 4.99
C PHE A 106 9.60 -0.32 4.41
N LEU A 107 10.07 -0.28 3.16
CA LEU A 107 10.31 0.98 2.46
C LEU A 107 9.02 1.47 1.82
N VAL A 108 8.72 2.76 2.00
CA VAL A 108 7.72 3.49 1.23
C VAL A 108 8.45 4.44 0.31
N ALA A 109 8.80 3.96 -0.88
CA ALA A 109 9.46 4.79 -1.89
C ALA A 109 8.39 5.56 -2.67
N GLY A 110 8.39 6.89 -2.57
CA GLY A 110 7.67 7.70 -3.55
C GLY A 110 8.35 7.58 -4.92
N ALA A 111 7.58 7.63 -6.00
CA ALA A 111 8.15 7.83 -7.33
C ALA A 111 9.03 9.08 -7.28
N ARG A 112 10.33 8.92 -7.58
CA ARG A 112 11.27 10.05 -7.73
C ARG A 112 11.03 10.76 -9.05
#